data_AF-A0A3D9MYD4-F1
#
_entry.id   AF-A0A3D9MYD4-F1
#
_cell.length_a   1.000
_cell.length_b   1.000
_cell.length_c   1.000
_cell.angle_alpha   90.00
_cell.angle_beta   90.00
_cell.angle_gamma   90.00
#
_symmetry.space_group_name_H-M   'P 1'
#
loop_
_entity.id
_entity.type
_entity.pdbx_description
1 polymer ?
#
loop_
_entity_poly.entity_id
_entity_poly.type
_entity_poly.pdbx_seq_one_letter_code
_entity_poly.pdbx_strand_id
1 'polypeptide(L)'
;MIKTKFLLIAFTFSISALHSQNLLKSLYNLDTFPKEMEKSKVFIENTCSDILIYNYISGGNGSFQFDIKTTNELEIKLPVLNDLILKFLDPTTKEPFLNYTFHVDYSFKYNDYYDEFELNDNTFSLFSLFDLATYYYDLDEYSLVNKMLLIYKPELDYKTKRIQFFEILAKAFEIEDISDFKSIANNDENEDLFDREVEAFMLDAILEEIDNETINSQLFDYFILDKNSKTKTENNLVKLFNNKHIVNDIETNILQPKLTIDLYQSAQLHIPENYLTTNKSDSQAFPINSIEVRIDYKNHKLIIDFKNKEAVNLTLNDAFVMHEKEETMTSKNIRLEVSESDLKFQVIKFSPHQNIDNKPYVLILN
;
A
#
# COMPACT_ATOMS: atom_id res chain seq x y z
N MET A 1 -40.18 33.35 18.53
CA MET A 1 -38.78 32.85 18.67
C MET A 1 -38.59 31.38 18.24
N ILE A 2 -39.52 30.74 17.52
CA ILE A 2 -39.44 29.30 17.17
C ILE A 2 -39.07 29.05 15.68
N LYS A 3 -39.18 30.06 14.80
CA LYS A 3 -38.93 29.89 13.36
C LYS A 3 -37.45 29.98 12.94
N THR A 4 -36.58 30.54 13.76
CA THR A 4 -35.15 30.74 13.43
C THR A 4 -34.27 29.53 13.76
N LYS A 5 -34.71 28.62 14.64
CA LYS A 5 -33.94 27.41 15.00
C LYS A 5 -34.05 26.26 14.00
N PHE A 6 -35.08 26.22 13.16
CA PHE A 6 -35.24 25.21 12.11
C PHE A 6 -34.36 25.49 10.87
N LEU A 7 -34.01 26.76 10.62
CA LEU A 7 -33.14 27.12 9.48
C LEU A 7 -31.67 26.72 9.73
N LEU A 8 -31.23 26.72 10.99
CA LEU A 8 -29.87 26.31 11.36
C LEU A 8 -29.69 24.77 11.26
N ILE A 9 -30.74 24.01 11.58
CA ILE A 9 -30.75 22.55 11.42
C ILE A 9 -30.80 22.16 9.94
N ALA A 10 -31.57 22.90 9.12
CA ALA A 10 -31.56 22.71 7.67
C ALA A 10 -30.18 23.00 7.04
N PHE A 11 -29.41 23.95 7.59
CA PHE A 11 -28.04 24.23 7.16
C PHE A 11 -27.02 23.16 7.60
N THR A 12 -27.13 22.59 8.80
CA THR A 12 -26.23 21.49 9.23
C THR A 12 -26.47 20.19 8.47
N PHE A 13 -27.68 19.94 7.94
CA PHE A 13 -27.95 18.78 7.08
C PHE A 13 -27.63 19.00 5.59
N SER A 14 -27.40 20.25 5.16
CA SER A 14 -26.98 20.56 3.79
C SER A 14 -25.47 20.79 3.64
N ILE A 15 -24.74 21.00 4.74
CA ILE A 15 -23.26 21.03 4.75
C ILE A 15 -22.66 19.61 4.73
N SER A 16 -23.37 18.59 5.23
CA SER A 16 -22.89 17.21 5.23
C SER A 16 -22.82 16.58 3.83
N ALA A 17 -23.69 16.98 2.91
CA ALA A 17 -23.68 16.49 1.53
C ALA A 17 -22.54 17.08 0.68
N LEU A 18 -22.13 18.33 0.95
CA LEU A 18 -20.97 18.95 0.31
C LEU A 18 -19.64 18.37 0.83
N HIS A 19 -19.59 18.00 2.12
CA HIS A 19 -18.42 17.29 2.68
C HIS A 19 -18.27 15.87 2.12
N SER A 20 -19.37 15.14 1.89
CA SER A 20 -19.30 13.80 1.29
C SER A 20 -18.91 13.80 -0.18
N GLN A 21 -19.35 14.81 -0.95
CA GLN A 21 -18.93 15.00 -2.36
C GLN A 21 -17.41 15.20 -2.50
N ASN A 22 -16.80 15.85 -1.50
CA ASN A 22 -15.37 16.11 -1.48
C ASN A 22 -14.57 14.97 -0.86
N LEU A 23 -15.15 14.08 -0.06
CA LEU A 23 -14.37 13.15 0.74
C LEU A 23 -13.60 12.13 -0.10
N LEU A 24 -14.20 11.46 -1.10
CA LEU A 24 -13.43 10.48 -1.90
C LEU A 24 -12.38 11.14 -2.81
N LYS A 25 -12.66 12.36 -3.29
CA LYS A 25 -11.65 13.20 -3.97
C LYS A 25 -10.56 13.68 -3.01
N SER A 26 -10.90 13.93 -1.74
CA SER A 26 -9.95 14.33 -0.71
C SER A 26 -9.21 13.15 -0.07
N LEU A 27 -9.76 11.93 -0.08
CA LEU A 27 -9.10 10.70 0.39
C LEU A 27 -7.81 10.47 -0.40
N TYR A 28 -7.81 10.88 -1.66
CA TYR A 28 -6.62 10.86 -2.51
C TYR A 28 -5.94 12.22 -2.66
N ASN A 29 -6.47 13.28 -2.04
CA ASN A 29 -6.02 14.66 -2.21
C ASN A 29 -5.65 14.94 -3.68
N LEU A 30 -6.63 14.87 -4.58
CA LEU A 30 -6.39 14.98 -6.03
C LEU A 30 -5.69 16.29 -6.45
N ASP A 31 -5.67 17.30 -5.57
CA ASP A 31 -4.95 18.55 -5.77
C ASP A 31 -3.42 18.39 -5.63
N THR A 32 -2.96 17.35 -4.92
CA THR A 32 -1.54 17.01 -4.74
C THR A 32 -1.10 15.82 -5.60
N PHE A 33 -1.89 15.42 -6.59
CA PHE A 33 -1.49 14.36 -7.52
C PHE A 33 -0.24 14.78 -8.31
N PRO A 34 0.72 13.86 -8.52
CA PRO A 34 1.88 14.15 -9.36
C PRO A 34 1.44 14.52 -10.77
N LYS A 35 2.14 15.46 -11.41
CA LYS A 35 1.83 15.88 -12.80
C LYS A 35 1.91 14.73 -13.79
N GLU A 36 2.76 13.75 -13.48
CA GLU A 36 2.99 12.50 -14.20
C GLU A 36 1.82 11.50 -14.07
N MET A 37 0.79 11.83 -13.29
CA MET A 37 -0.39 10.99 -13.04
C MET A 37 -1.71 11.65 -13.45
N GLU A 38 -1.69 12.63 -14.35
CA GLU A 38 -2.89 13.39 -14.76
C GLU A 38 -3.97 12.48 -15.38
N LYS A 39 -3.60 11.51 -16.24
CA LYS A 39 -4.58 10.51 -16.73
C LYS A 39 -5.22 9.70 -15.62
N SER A 40 -4.46 9.36 -14.58
CA SER A 40 -4.99 8.64 -13.41
C SER A 40 -5.96 9.53 -12.61
N LYS A 41 -5.64 10.81 -12.45
CA LYS A 41 -6.53 11.79 -11.82
C LYS A 41 -7.85 11.92 -12.59
N VAL A 42 -7.77 12.16 -13.90
CA VAL A 42 -8.95 12.27 -14.78
C VAL A 42 -9.77 10.98 -14.77
N PHE A 43 -9.11 9.82 -14.72
CA PHE A 43 -9.78 8.53 -14.58
C PHE A 43 -10.62 8.44 -13.31
N ILE A 44 -10.03 8.80 -12.16
CA ILE A 44 -10.73 8.83 -10.87
C ILE A 44 -11.89 9.81 -10.94
N GLU A 45 -11.66 11.04 -11.41
CA GLU A 45 -12.68 12.07 -11.51
C GLU A 45 -13.88 11.64 -12.35
N ASN A 46 -13.63 11.03 -13.52
CA ASN A 46 -14.68 10.55 -14.42
C ASN A 46 -15.46 9.38 -13.82
N THR A 47 -14.77 8.40 -13.25
CA THR A 47 -15.41 7.18 -12.69
C THR A 47 -16.18 7.49 -11.41
N CYS A 48 -15.67 8.40 -10.59
CA CYS A 48 -16.24 8.74 -9.29
C CYS A 48 -17.30 9.84 -9.35
N SER A 49 -17.43 10.55 -10.49
CA SER A 49 -18.41 11.64 -10.64
C SER A 49 -19.85 11.19 -10.40
N ASP A 50 -20.23 9.98 -10.82
CA ASP A 50 -21.60 9.46 -10.70
C ASP A 50 -21.84 8.59 -9.44
N ILE A 51 -20.79 7.97 -8.90
CA ILE A 51 -20.86 6.99 -7.79
C ILE A 51 -21.01 7.68 -6.42
N LEU A 52 -20.53 8.92 -6.27
CA LEU A 52 -20.25 9.49 -4.94
C LEU A 52 -21.30 10.46 -4.40
N ILE A 53 -22.44 10.61 -5.07
CA ILE A 53 -23.29 11.79 -4.84
C ILE A 53 -24.23 11.64 -3.64
N TYR A 54 -24.44 10.45 -3.04
CA TYR A 54 -25.51 10.31 -2.04
C TYR A 54 -25.17 9.49 -0.79
N ASN A 55 -25.63 10.02 0.36
CA ASN A 55 -25.71 9.41 1.69
C ASN A 55 -24.43 8.76 2.22
N TYR A 56 -23.46 9.60 2.56
CA TYR A 56 -22.30 9.23 3.38
C TYR A 56 -22.71 8.92 4.82
N ILE A 57 -22.20 7.80 5.33
CA ILE A 57 -22.21 7.46 6.75
C ILE A 57 -20.76 7.18 7.15
N SER A 58 -20.19 8.00 8.04
CA SER A 58 -18.87 7.73 8.61
C SER A 58 -18.96 6.46 9.46
N GLY A 59 -18.17 5.44 9.12
CA GLY A 59 -17.76 4.42 10.08
C GLY A 59 -16.66 4.97 11.00
N GLY A 60 -16.35 4.25 12.08
CA GLY A 60 -15.12 4.51 12.84
C GLY A 60 -13.89 4.01 12.10
N ASN A 61 -12.70 4.51 12.46
CA ASN A 61 -11.38 4.05 11.99
C ASN A 61 -11.21 3.91 10.46
N GLY A 62 -11.48 4.99 9.70
CA GLY A 62 -11.19 5.01 8.24
C GLY A 62 -12.11 4.16 7.37
N SER A 63 -13.15 3.57 7.96
CA SER A 63 -14.23 2.89 7.24
C SER A 63 -15.36 3.86 6.93
N PHE A 64 -15.91 3.77 5.73
CA PHE A 64 -16.95 4.64 5.23
C PHE A 64 -18.04 3.81 4.55
N GLN A 65 -19.29 4.25 4.67
CA GLN A 65 -20.42 3.65 3.95
C GLN A 65 -21.03 4.70 3.02
N PHE A 66 -21.38 4.26 1.81
CA PHE A 66 -22.01 5.06 0.77
C PHE A 66 -23.24 4.33 0.24
N ASP A 67 -24.42 4.95 0.32
CA ASP A 67 -25.65 4.38 -0.26
C ASP A 67 -25.97 5.08 -1.59
N ILE A 68 -25.87 4.34 -2.70
CA ILE A 68 -26.25 4.84 -4.02
C ILE A 68 -27.69 4.45 -4.32
N LYS A 69 -28.51 5.46 -4.59
CA LYS A 69 -29.89 5.31 -5.06
C LYS A 69 -30.02 5.86 -6.46
N THR A 70 -30.52 5.05 -7.38
CA THR A 70 -30.74 5.41 -8.78
C THR A 70 -32.18 5.10 -9.18
N THR A 71 -32.72 5.89 -10.11
CA THR A 71 -34.03 5.62 -10.74
C THR A 71 -33.94 4.61 -11.88
N ASN A 72 -32.73 4.38 -12.40
CA ASN A 72 -32.41 3.44 -13.48
C ASN A 72 -31.55 2.29 -12.95
N GLU A 73 -31.28 1.28 -13.78
CA GLU A 73 -30.34 0.20 -13.46
C GLU A 73 -28.99 0.77 -12.99
N LEU A 74 -28.51 0.32 -11.82
CA LEU A 74 -27.21 0.75 -11.33
C LEU A 74 -26.11 0.08 -12.16
N GLU A 75 -25.43 0.89 -12.96
CA GLU A 75 -24.29 0.49 -13.78
C GLU A 75 -23.19 1.54 -13.71
N ILE A 76 -21.93 1.10 -13.65
CA ILE A 76 -20.75 1.98 -13.70
C ILE A 76 -19.98 1.65 -14.97
N LYS A 77 -19.87 2.64 -15.86
CA LYS A 77 -19.02 2.54 -17.04
C LYS A 77 -17.60 2.95 -16.66
N LEU A 78 -16.64 2.07 -16.89
CA LEU A 78 -15.24 2.41 -16.71
C LEU A 78 -14.76 3.20 -17.94
N PRO A 79 -14.10 4.37 -17.77
CA PRO A 79 -13.74 5.25 -18.88
C PRO A 79 -12.48 4.76 -19.63
N VAL A 80 -12.54 3.52 -20.12
CA VAL A 80 -11.39 2.76 -20.63
C VAL A 80 -11.68 2.13 -21.97
N LEU A 81 -12.75 1.35 -22.01
CA LEU A 81 -13.15 0.48 -23.09
C LEU A 81 -14.64 0.71 -23.29
N ASN A 82 -15.06 0.84 -24.55
CA ASN A 82 -16.47 0.76 -24.87
C ASN A 82 -17.01 -0.54 -24.26
N ASP A 83 -18.05 -0.40 -23.43
CA ASP A 83 -18.79 -1.51 -22.81
C ASP A 83 -18.05 -2.33 -21.73
N LEU A 84 -16.97 -1.82 -21.12
CA LEU A 84 -16.48 -2.33 -19.82
C LEU A 84 -17.34 -1.73 -18.68
N ILE A 85 -18.27 -2.53 -18.17
CA ILE A 85 -19.34 -2.07 -17.28
C ILE A 85 -19.39 -2.92 -16.02
N LEU A 86 -19.42 -2.28 -14.85
CA LEU A 86 -19.86 -2.94 -13.62
C LEU A 86 -21.37 -2.84 -13.51
N LYS A 87 -22.04 -3.99 -13.45
CA LYS A 87 -23.46 -4.10 -13.15
C LYS A 87 -23.67 -4.61 -11.73
N PHE A 88 -24.73 -4.14 -11.08
CA PHE A 88 -25.11 -4.57 -9.74
C PHE A 88 -26.45 -5.28 -9.83
N LEU A 89 -26.45 -6.59 -9.59
CA LEU A 89 -27.62 -7.44 -9.81
C LEU A 89 -27.98 -8.19 -8.54
N ASP A 90 -29.27 -8.34 -8.28
CA ASP A 90 -29.76 -9.19 -7.21
C ASP A 90 -29.33 -10.64 -7.46
N PRO A 91 -28.61 -11.28 -6.51
CA PRO A 91 -28.07 -12.62 -6.73
C PRO A 91 -29.17 -13.69 -6.90
N THR A 92 -30.38 -13.43 -6.39
CA THR A 92 -31.54 -14.32 -6.41
C THR A 92 -32.39 -14.09 -7.65
N THR A 93 -32.80 -12.83 -7.90
CA THR A 93 -33.73 -12.51 -9.00
C THR A 93 -33.03 -12.22 -10.33
N LYS A 94 -31.72 -11.92 -10.29
CA LYS A 94 -30.91 -11.45 -11.43
C LYS A 94 -31.31 -10.08 -11.98
N GLU A 95 -32.26 -9.41 -11.33
CA GLU A 95 -32.68 -8.05 -11.69
C GLU A 95 -31.68 -7.01 -11.20
N PRO A 96 -31.51 -5.87 -11.90
CA PRO A 96 -30.64 -4.79 -11.47
C PRO A 96 -31.05 -4.19 -10.12
N PHE A 97 -30.06 -3.92 -9.27
CA PHE A 97 -30.29 -3.13 -8.06
C PHE A 97 -30.60 -1.68 -8.43
N LEU A 98 -31.66 -1.15 -7.83
CA LEU A 98 -31.98 0.29 -7.86
C LEU A 98 -31.38 1.04 -6.67
N ASN A 99 -30.98 0.31 -5.63
CA ASN A 99 -30.30 0.82 -4.45
C ASN A 99 -29.18 -0.15 -4.07
N TYR A 100 -28.00 0.37 -3.79
CA TYR A 100 -26.84 -0.42 -3.41
C TYR A 100 -26.03 0.30 -2.35
N THR A 101 -25.60 -0.44 -1.33
CA THR A 101 -24.71 0.07 -0.28
C THR A 101 -23.29 -0.42 -0.52
N PHE A 102 -22.38 0.53 -0.69
CA PHE A 102 -20.94 0.30 -0.75
C PHE A 102 -20.34 0.52 0.63
N HIS A 103 -19.46 -0.38 1.03
CA HIS A 103 -18.55 -0.11 2.14
C HIS A 103 -17.17 0.13 1.57
N VAL A 104 -16.55 1.20 2.00
CA VAL A 104 -15.29 1.69 1.48
C VAL A 104 -14.34 1.86 2.65
N ASP A 105 -13.26 1.12 2.63
CA ASP A 105 -12.18 1.26 3.59
C ASP A 105 -11.01 1.96 2.90
N TYR A 106 -10.56 3.07 3.48
CA TYR A 106 -9.34 3.75 3.04
C TYR A 106 -8.21 3.46 4.03
N SER A 107 -7.04 3.15 3.49
CA SER A 107 -5.84 2.95 4.30
C SER A 107 -4.65 3.59 3.58
N PHE A 108 -3.88 4.37 4.34
CA PHE A 108 -2.57 4.80 3.92
C PHE A 108 -1.66 4.68 5.14
N LYS A 109 -1.00 3.51 5.28
CA LYS A 109 -0.26 3.17 6.49
C LYS A 109 0.89 4.12 6.80
N TYR A 110 1.34 4.90 5.82
CA TYR A 110 2.29 5.99 6.09
C TYR A 110 1.78 6.93 7.19
N ASN A 111 0.48 7.23 7.20
CA ASN A 111 -0.16 8.09 8.18
C ASN A 111 -0.27 7.47 9.58
N ASP A 112 0.08 6.19 9.73
CA ASP A 112 0.21 5.57 11.06
C ASP A 112 1.51 6.00 11.75
N TYR A 113 2.48 6.53 10.99
CA TYR A 113 3.83 6.90 11.47
C TYR A 113 4.15 8.39 11.32
N TYR A 114 3.55 9.05 10.32
CA TYR A 114 3.85 10.43 9.94
C TYR A 114 2.57 11.22 9.69
N ASP A 115 2.50 12.46 10.19
CA ASP A 115 1.30 13.30 10.08
C ASP A 115 1.06 13.82 8.66
N GLU A 116 2.12 14.08 7.90
CA GLU A 116 2.07 14.68 6.56
C GLU A 116 2.86 13.87 5.54
N PHE A 117 2.26 13.59 4.39
CA PHE A 117 2.93 12.94 3.27
C PHE A 117 3.28 13.97 2.19
N GLU A 118 4.58 14.11 1.91
CA GLU A 118 5.09 14.87 0.78
C GLU A 118 5.82 13.92 -0.19
N LEU A 119 5.40 13.93 -1.45
CA LEU A 119 6.08 13.19 -2.51
C LEU A 119 7.23 14.04 -3.06
N ASN A 120 8.47 13.60 -2.81
CA ASN A 120 9.68 14.24 -3.30
C ASN A 120 10.71 13.19 -3.76
N ASP A 121 11.85 13.65 -4.27
CA ASP A 121 12.92 12.78 -4.79
C ASP A 121 13.46 11.79 -3.76
N ASN A 122 13.29 12.07 -2.46
CA ASN A 122 13.78 11.25 -1.37
C ASN A 122 12.76 10.22 -0.87
N THR A 123 11.46 10.34 -1.20
CA THR A 123 10.40 9.44 -0.69
C THR A 123 10.70 7.96 -0.93
N PHE A 124 11.33 7.63 -2.05
CA PHE A 124 11.74 6.26 -2.41
C PHE A 124 13.24 6.00 -2.26
N SER A 125 13.94 6.86 -1.52
CA SER A 125 15.35 6.66 -1.18
C SER A 125 15.51 5.44 -0.27
N LEU A 126 16.69 4.79 -0.31
CA LEU A 126 16.94 3.65 0.56
C LEU A 126 16.92 4.02 2.04
N PHE A 127 17.24 5.26 2.40
CA PHE A 127 17.10 5.76 3.75
C PHE A 127 15.64 5.84 4.17
N SER A 128 14.77 6.48 3.38
CA SER A 128 13.34 6.58 3.70
C SER A 128 12.67 5.20 3.80
N LEU A 129 13.07 4.25 2.94
CA LEU A 129 12.59 2.88 3.01
C LEU A 129 13.10 2.12 4.25
N PHE A 130 14.35 2.37 4.65
CA PHE A 130 14.90 1.84 5.89
C PHE A 130 14.13 2.38 7.09
N ASP A 131 13.95 3.70 7.16
CA ASP A 131 13.30 4.37 8.26
C ASP A 131 11.86 3.90 8.43
N LEU A 132 11.06 3.88 7.35
CA LEU A 132 9.71 3.31 7.37
C LEU A 132 9.69 1.82 7.76
N ALA A 133 10.71 1.05 7.39
CA ALA A 133 10.82 -0.35 7.83
C ALA A 133 11.08 -0.47 9.33
N THR A 134 11.81 0.45 9.95
CA THR A 134 12.02 0.42 11.41
C THR A 134 10.70 0.54 12.16
N TYR A 135 9.86 1.52 11.78
CA TYR A 135 8.52 1.68 12.34
C TYR A 135 7.58 0.51 12.00
N TYR A 136 7.58 0.03 10.76
CA TYR A 136 6.70 -1.05 10.33
C TYR A 136 6.92 -2.38 11.06
N TYR A 137 8.18 -2.64 11.45
CA TYR A 137 8.55 -3.80 12.23
C TYR A 137 8.58 -3.54 13.74
N ASP A 138 8.11 -2.36 14.18
CA ASP A 138 8.04 -1.96 15.59
C ASP A 138 9.40 -2.11 16.29
N LEU A 139 10.46 -1.62 15.64
CA LEU A 139 11.82 -1.66 16.15
C LEU A 139 12.13 -0.35 16.89
N ASP A 140 12.26 -0.44 18.21
CA ASP A 140 12.90 0.59 19.01
C ASP A 140 14.41 0.65 18.74
N GLU A 141 15.07 1.70 19.26
CA GLU A 141 16.48 1.97 19.06
C GLU A 141 17.35 0.78 19.53
N TYR A 142 17.02 0.20 20.68
CA TYR A 142 17.73 -0.97 21.24
C TYR A 142 17.61 -2.19 20.32
N SER A 143 16.41 -2.49 19.83
CA SER A 143 16.15 -3.64 18.95
C SER A 143 16.83 -3.47 17.60
N LEU A 144 16.80 -2.25 17.06
CA LEU A 144 17.46 -1.89 15.81
C LEU A 144 18.98 -2.03 15.93
N VAL A 145 19.57 -1.43 16.96
CA VAL A 145 21.00 -1.49 17.25
C VAL A 145 21.46 -2.94 17.45
N ASN A 146 20.72 -3.73 18.22
CA ASN A 146 21.04 -5.15 18.42
C ASN A 146 20.99 -5.95 17.11
N LYS A 147 20.00 -5.70 16.24
CA LYS A 147 19.95 -6.32 14.91
C LYS A 147 21.15 -5.92 14.04
N MET A 148 21.54 -4.64 14.07
CA MET A 148 22.72 -4.15 13.35
C MET A 148 24.00 -4.77 13.88
N LEU A 149 24.16 -4.84 15.21
CA LEU A 149 25.27 -5.51 15.86
C LEU A 149 25.35 -6.96 15.38
N LEU A 150 24.25 -7.72 15.39
CA LEU A 150 24.28 -9.13 14.97
C LEU A 150 24.79 -9.34 13.53
N ILE A 151 24.51 -8.41 12.60
CA ILE A 151 24.97 -8.53 11.21
C ILE A 151 26.33 -7.85 10.93
N TYR A 152 26.81 -6.99 11.81
CA TYR A 152 28.07 -6.27 11.65
C TYR A 152 29.27 -7.23 11.67
N LYS A 153 30.17 -7.18 10.68
CA LYS A 153 31.43 -7.95 10.61
C LYS A 153 31.33 -9.39 11.20
N PRO A 154 30.53 -10.29 10.60
CA PRO A 154 30.26 -11.63 11.15
C PRO A 154 31.51 -12.51 11.29
N GLU A 155 32.62 -12.12 10.67
CA GLU A 155 33.93 -12.78 10.79
C GLU A 155 34.65 -12.53 12.13
N LEU A 156 34.24 -11.52 12.90
CA LEU A 156 34.82 -11.21 14.21
C LEU A 156 34.14 -12.00 15.33
N ASP A 157 34.90 -12.33 16.38
CA ASP A 157 34.31 -12.86 17.61
C ASP A 157 33.39 -11.81 18.26
N TYR A 158 32.35 -12.27 18.96
CA TYR A 158 31.29 -11.39 19.46
C TYR A 158 31.81 -10.29 20.39
N LYS A 159 32.78 -10.59 21.27
CA LYS A 159 33.31 -9.63 22.24
C LYS A 159 34.06 -8.49 21.55
N THR A 160 34.96 -8.83 20.62
CA THR A 160 35.69 -7.84 19.83
C THR A 160 34.73 -7.02 18.97
N LYS A 161 33.77 -7.70 18.33
CA LYS A 161 32.78 -7.10 17.44
C LYS A 161 31.89 -6.09 18.15
N ARG A 162 31.38 -6.42 19.34
CA ARG A 162 30.53 -5.54 20.17
C ARG A 162 31.23 -4.22 20.47
N ILE A 163 32.46 -4.28 21.00
CA ILE A 163 33.22 -3.08 21.35
C ILE A 163 33.46 -2.21 20.12
N GLN A 164 33.94 -2.79 19.02
CA GLN A 164 34.17 -2.04 17.78
C GLN A 164 32.90 -1.42 17.21
N PHE A 165 31.77 -2.11 17.31
CA PHE A 165 30.49 -1.62 16.83
C PHE A 165 30.07 -0.35 17.60
N PHE A 166 30.10 -0.37 18.93
CA PHE A 166 29.73 0.78 19.75
C PHE A 166 30.74 1.94 19.65
N GLU A 167 32.03 1.67 19.51
CA GLU A 167 33.04 2.71 19.22
C GLU A 167 32.78 3.43 17.89
N ILE A 168 32.30 2.71 16.86
CA ILE A 168 31.93 3.30 15.57
C ILE A 168 30.60 4.04 15.68
N LEU A 169 29.64 3.48 16.40
CA LEU A 169 28.33 4.10 16.62
C LEU A 169 28.49 5.45 17.31
N ALA A 170 29.27 5.52 18.38
CA ALA A 170 29.49 6.75 19.11
C ALA A 170 30.24 7.81 18.26
N LYS A 171 31.16 7.38 17.38
CA LYS A 171 31.77 8.26 16.37
C LYS A 171 30.79 8.74 15.30
N ALA A 172 29.78 7.94 14.95
CA ALA A 172 28.75 8.34 14.01
C ALA A 172 27.96 9.54 14.53
N PHE A 173 27.77 9.60 15.86
CA PHE A 173 27.11 10.70 16.54
C PHE A 173 28.05 11.84 16.96
N GLU A 174 29.31 11.84 16.51
CA GLU A 174 30.29 12.88 16.85
C GLU A 174 30.49 13.11 18.37
N ILE A 175 30.25 12.08 19.20
CA ILE A 175 30.42 12.18 20.65
C ILE A 175 31.92 12.29 20.97
N GLU A 176 32.33 13.42 21.58
CA GLU A 176 33.74 13.72 21.85
C GLU A 176 34.29 12.91 23.04
N ASP A 177 33.49 12.69 24.08
CA ASP A 177 33.91 12.09 25.36
C ASP A 177 33.09 10.81 25.65
N ILE A 178 33.44 9.74 24.96
CA ILE A 178 32.73 8.46 25.07
C ILE A 178 33.33 7.63 26.20
N SER A 179 32.48 7.04 27.02
CA SER A 179 32.86 6.08 28.07
C SER A 179 33.74 4.94 27.52
N ASP A 180 34.69 4.43 28.32
CA ASP A 180 35.55 3.30 27.93
C ASP A 180 34.71 2.02 27.75
N PHE A 181 34.24 1.77 26.53
CA PHE A 181 33.46 0.58 26.18
C PHE A 181 34.21 -0.74 26.47
N LYS A 182 35.55 -0.73 26.51
CA LYS A 182 36.32 -1.91 26.93
C LYS A 182 36.18 -2.13 28.43
N SER A 183 36.18 -1.06 29.22
CA SER A 183 35.89 -1.11 30.65
C SER A 183 34.46 -1.59 30.89
N ILE A 184 33.46 -1.07 30.16
CA ILE A 184 32.04 -1.51 30.27
C ILE A 184 31.88 -2.99 29.92
N ALA A 185 32.54 -3.46 28.85
CA ALA A 185 32.49 -4.86 28.42
C ALA A 185 33.25 -5.85 29.32
N ASN A 186 34.25 -5.38 30.08
CA ASN A 186 35.17 -6.22 30.86
C ASN A 186 35.12 -5.92 32.37
N ASN A 187 34.19 -5.11 32.86
CA ASN A 187 34.14 -4.78 34.28
C ASN A 187 33.81 -6.04 35.07
N ASP A 188 34.75 -6.50 35.90
CA ASP A 188 34.61 -7.70 36.76
C ASP A 188 33.50 -7.53 37.82
N GLU A 189 33.01 -6.31 38.09
CA GLU A 189 31.82 -6.07 38.95
C GLU A 189 30.50 -6.43 38.26
N ASN A 190 30.52 -6.67 36.94
CA ASN A 190 29.36 -7.00 36.11
C ASN A 190 29.30 -8.50 35.74
N GLU A 191 29.92 -9.40 36.52
CA GLU A 191 29.83 -10.86 36.30
C GLU A 191 28.37 -11.39 36.21
N ASP A 192 27.41 -10.61 36.72
CA ASP A 192 25.97 -10.93 36.71
C ASP A 192 25.20 -10.39 35.49
N LEU A 193 25.80 -9.56 34.62
CA LEU A 193 25.09 -8.98 33.47
C LEU A 193 25.15 -9.88 32.23
N PHE A 194 24.00 -10.14 31.63
CA PHE A 194 23.90 -10.83 30.34
C PHE A 194 24.40 -9.92 29.20
N ASP A 195 24.85 -10.50 28.08
CA ASP A 195 25.39 -9.74 26.94
C ASP A 195 24.47 -8.60 26.45
N ARG A 196 23.15 -8.80 26.54
CA ARG A 196 22.14 -7.79 26.18
C ARG A 196 22.08 -6.60 27.12
N GLU A 197 22.35 -6.80 28.40
CA GLU A 197 22.36 -5.70 29.38
C GLU A 197 23.61 -4.84 29.18
N VAL A 198 24.75 -5.46 28.85
CA VAL A 198 25.96 -4.74 28.44
C VAL A 198 25.70 -3.90 27.18
N GLU A 199 25.00 -4.45 26.18
CA GLU A 199 24.62 -3.72 24.97
C GLU A 199 23.69 -2.55 25.26
N ALA A 200 22.72 -2.72 26.16
CA ALA A 200 21.84 -1.64 26.60
C ALA A 200 22.64 -0.52 27.28
N PHE A 201 23.52 -0.84 28.24
CA PHE A 201 24.35 0.16 28.91
C PHE A 201 25.27 0.92 27.94
N MET A 202 25.83 0.24 26.93
CA MET A 202 26.64 0.90 25.91
C MET A 202 25.82 1.82 25.03
N LEU A 203 24.58 1.43 24.69
CA LEU A 203 23.69 2.28 23.93
C LEU A 203 23.21 3.47 24.75
N ASP A 204 22.83 3.28 26.02
CA ASP A 204 22.41 4.35 26.92
C ASP A 204 23.46 5.45 27.03
N ALA A 205 24.74 5.06 27.19
CA ALA A 205 25.86 6.00 27.24
C ALA A 205 26.05 6.82 25.94
N ILE A 206 25.50 6.36 24.81
CA ILE A 206 25.46 7.10 23.54
C ILE A 206 24.18 7.95 23.48
N LEU A 207 23.04 7.37 23.84
CA LEU A 207 21.73 8.02 23.78
C LEU A 207 21.63 9.24 24.72
N GLU A 208 22.30 9.22 25.87
CA GLU A 208 22.34 10.34 26.81
C GLU A 208 22.99 11.62 26.24
N GLU A 209 23.85 11.48 25.23
CA GLU A 209 24.65 12.58 24.66
C GLU A 209 24.11 13.08 23.31
N ILE A 210 23.01 12.52 22.80
CA ILE A 210 22.49 12.82 21.46
C ILE A 210 21.04 13.30 21.47
N ASP A 211 20.68 14.03 20.41
CA ASP A 211 19.29 14.35 20.13
C ASP A 211 18.64 13.18 19.35
N ASN A 212 17.54 12.66 19.90
CA ASN A 212 16.93 11.38 19.50
C ASN A 212 16.48 11.38 18.02
N GLU A 213 16.22 12.56 17.45
CA GLU A 213 15.68 12.75 16.10
C GLU A 213 16.61 12.28 14.96
N THR A 214 17.90 12.05 15.23
CA THR A 214 18.89 11.74 14.16
C THR A 214 19.37 10.29 14.12
N ILE A 215 18.94 9.45 15.06
CA ILE A 215 19.48 8.11 15.29
C ILE A 215 19.38 7.23 14.04
N ASN A 216 18.18 7.13 13.45
CA ASN A 216 17.96 6.30 12.27
C ASN A 216 18.82 6.73 11.09
N SER A 217 19.00 8.03 10.87
CA SER A 217 19.85 8.56 9.80
C SER A 217 21.30 8.16 9.99
N GLN A 218 21.85 8.37 11.19
CA GLN A 218 23.25 8.03 11.49
C GLN A 218 23.49 6.52 11.43
N LEU A 219 22.56 5.72 11.97
CA LEU A 219 22.61 4.27 11.87
C LEU A 219 22.60 3.79 10.42
N PHE A 220 21.75 4.37 9.58
CA PHE A 220 21.71 4.05 8.16
C PHE A 220 23.04 4.39 7.47
N ASP A 221 23.53 5.61 7.64
CA ASP A 221 24.71 6.11 6.94
C ASP A 221 26.00 5.35 7.28
N TYR A 222 26.13 4.88 8.53
CA TYR A 222 27.34 4.21 9.00
C TYR A 222 27.31 2.69 8.87
N PHE A 223 26.14 2.06 9.03
CA PHE A 223 26.05 0.58 9.10
C PHE A 223 25.37 -0.06 7.89
N ILE A 224 24.56 0.70 7.15
CA ILE A 224 23.74 0.15 6.06
C ILE A 224 24.23 0.67 4.70
N LEU A 225 24.47 1.97 4.59
CA LEU A 225 24.84 2.64 3.34
C LEU A 225 26.22 2.20 2.83
N ASP A 226 26.25 1.61 1.65
CA ASP A 226 27.48 1.48 0.85
C ASP A 226 27.48 2.60 -0.20
N LYS A 227 28.31 3.63 0.04
CA LYS A 227 28.44 4.82 -0.82
C LYS A 227 28.81 4.49 -2.27
N ASN A 228 29.34 3.30 -2.53
CA ASN A 228 29.77 2.87 -3.86
C ASN A 228 28.80 1.87 -4.50
N SER A 229 27.76 1.40 -3.79
CA SER A 229 26.87 0.37 -4.32
C SER A 229 25.48 0.39 -3.67
N LYS A 230 24.49 0.81 -4.48
CA LYS A 230 23.06 0.68 -4.14
C LYS A 230 22.68 -0.78 -3.84
N THR A 231 23.12 -1.72 -4.67
CA THR A 231 22.83 -3.15 -4.51
C THR A 231 23.38 -3.73 -3.21
N LYS A 232 24.57 -3.30 -2.75
CA LYS A 232 25.09 -3.72 -1.44
C LYS A 232 24.28 -3.13 -0.30
N THR A 233 23.87 -1.86 -0.41
CA THR A 233 22.97 -1.22 0.56
C THR A 233 21.64 -1.99 0.68
N GLU A 234 21.02 -2.34 -0.44
CA GLU A 234 19.81 -3.18 -0.47
C GLU A 234 20.05 -4.56 0.18
N ASN A 235 21.17 -5.21 -0.09
CA ASN A 235 21.52 -6.48 0.54
C ASN A 235 21.72 -6.35 2.06
N ASN A 236 22.23 -5.20 2.55
CA ASN A 236 22.36 -4.94 3.98
C ASN A 236 20.97 -4.80 4.64
N LEU A 237 20.03 -4.09 3.98
CA LEU A 237 18.63 -4.03 4.44
C LEU A 237 18.00 -5.42 4.51
N VAL A 238 18.16 -6.24 3.46
CA VAL A 238 17.63 -7.62 3.44
C VAL A 238 18.16 -8.45 4.61
N LYS A 239 19.45 -8.31 4.95
CA LYS A 239 20.06 -9.00 6.10
C LYS A 239 19.50 -8.49 7.44
N LEU A 240 19.38 -7.17 7.60
CA LEU A 240 18.91 -6.56 8.85
C LEU A 240 17.47 -6.97 9.21
N PHE A 241 16.58 -6.90 8.21
CA PHE A 241 15.16 -7.22 8.38
C PHE A 241 14.87 -8.71 8.14
N ASN A 242 15.86 -9.51 7.72
CA ASN A 242 15.68 -10.90 7.30
C ASN A 242 14.54 -11.07 6.28
N ASN A 243 14.39 -10.11 5.37
CA ASN A 243 13.30 -10.06 4.40
C ASN A 243 13.86 -9.66 3.02
N LYS A 244 13.79 -10.60 2.07
CA LYS A 244 14.26 -10.41 0.68
C LYS A 244 13.43 -9.39 -0.11
N HIS A 245 12.21 -9.11 0.34
CA HIS A 245 11.26 -8.24 -0.33
C HIS A 245 11.04 -6.93 0.44
N ILE A 246 11.87 -6.62 1.44
CA ILE A 246 11.67 -5.46 2.34
C ILE A 246 11.36 -4.17 1.59
N VAL A 247 12.16 -3.82 0.57
CA VAL A 247 11.95 -2.62 -0.26
C VAL A 247 10.56 -2.62 -0.90
N ASN A 248 10.18 -3.73 -1.54
CA ASN A 248 8.89 -3.85 -2.20
C ASN A 248 7.72 -3.86 -1.20
N ASP A 249 7.91 -4.46 -0.03
CA ASP A 249 6.91 -4.54 1.02
C ASP A 249 6.62 -3.15 1.61
N ILE A 250 7.64 -2.35 1.88
CA ILE A 250 7.48 -0.97 2.35
C ILE A 250 6.82 -0.11 1.27
N GLU A 251 7.32 -0.18 0.04
CA GLU A 251 6.74 0.56 -1.08
C GLU A 251 5.26 0.23 -1.27
N THR A 252 4.89 -1.05 -1.28
CA THR A 252 3.52 -1.50 -1.59
C THR A 252 2.58 -1.39 -0.40
N ASN A 253 3.05 -1.60 0.83
CA ASN A 253 2.17 -1.68 2.01
C ASN A 253 2.12 -0.40 2.83
N ILE A 254 3.10 0.48 2.68
CA ILE A 254 3.18 1.73 3.44
C ILE A 254 3.00 2.94 2.53
N LEU A 255 3.80 3.01 1.46
CA LEU A 255 3.84 4.18 0.57
C LEU A 255 2.76 4.21 -0.52
N GLN A 256 1.91 3.18 -0.61
CA GLN A 256 0.76 3.16 -1.52
C GLN A 256 -0.55 3.34 -0.75
N PRO A 257 -1.24 4.48 -0.90
CA PRO A 257 -2.63 4.63 -0.46
C PRO A 257 -3.52 3.59 -1.13
N LYS A 258 -4.40 2.96 -0.35
CA LYS A 258 -5.32 1.89 -0.79
C LYS A 258 -6.74 2.22 -0.39
N LEU A 259 -7.65 2.04 -1.33
CA LEU A 259 -9.09 2.12 -1.12
C LEU A 259 -9.69 0.77 -1.49
N THR A 260 -10.40 0.15 -0.56
CA THR A 260 -11.08 -1.13 -0.77
C THR A 260 -12.57 -0.90 -0.73
N ILE A 261 -13.27 -1.31 -1.78
CA ILE A 261 -14.72 -1.23 -1.91
C ILE A 261 -15.27 -2.65 -1.82
N ASP A 262 -16.00 -2.94 -0.74
CA ASP A 262 -16.67 -4.21 -0.57
C ASP A 262 -18.07 -4.20 -1.17
N LEU A 263 -18.33 -5.22 -1.99
CA LEU A 263 -19.55 -5.38 -2.77
C LEU A 263 -20.37 -6.55 -2.23
N TYR A 264 -21.13 -6.27 -1.17
CA TYR A 264 -21.93 -7.26 -0.43
C TYR A 264 -23.08 -7.88 -1.22
N GLN A 265 -23.59 -7.20 -2.25
CA GLN A 265 -24.78 -7.63 -3.01
C GLN A 265 -24.42 -7.98 -4.47
N SER A 266 -23.32 -8.69 -4.71
CA SER A 266 -22.89 -9.21 -6.03
C SER A 266 -22.86 -8.19 -7.18
N ALA A 267 -21.67 -7.63 -7.42
CA ALA A 267 -21.39 -6.93 -8.67
C ALA A 267 -20.84 -7.88 -9.74
N GLN A 268 -21.00 -7.51 -11.01
CA GLN A 268 -20.50 -8.26 -12.15
C GLN A 268 -19.77 -7.32 -13.10
N LEU A 269 -18.52 -7.63 -13.43
CA LEU A 269 -17.76 -6.96 -14.47
C LEU A 269 -18.09 -7.59 -15.81
N HIS A 270 -18.81 -6.85 -16.64
CA HIS A 270 -19.02 -7.19 -18.03
C HIS A 270 -17.80 -6.75 -18.82
N ILE A 271 -17.18 -7.71 -19.49
CA ILE A 271 -16.01 -7.52 -20.35
C ILE A 271 -16.45 -7.89 -21.76
N PRO A 272 -16.11 -7.11 -22.80
CA PRO A 272 -16.48 -7.44 -24.16
C PRO A 272 -15.94 -8.82 -24.59
N GLU A 273 -16.80 -9.63 -25.22
CA GLU A 273 -16.49 -11.01 -25.58
C GLU A 273 -15.27 -11.15 -26.47
N ASN A 274 -14.98 -10.17 -27.32
CA ASN A 274 -13.79 -10.19 -28.17
C ASN A 274 -12.48 -10.25 -27.37
N TYR A 275 -12.49 -9.90 -26.08
CA TYR A 275 -11.33 -10.01 -25.21
C TYR A 275 -11.38 -11.26 -24.31
N LEU A 276 -12.54 -11.53 -23.72
CA LEU A 276 -12.65 -12.55 -22.67
C LEU A 276 -14.07 -13.09 -22.56
N THR A 277 -14.19 -14.40 -22.38
CA THR A 277 -15.47 -15.06 -22.08
C THR A 277 -15.38 -15.83 -20.77
N THR A 278 -16.43 -15.78 -19.96
CA THR A 278 -16.52 -16.54 -18.71
C THR A 278 -17.26 -17.85 -18.96
N ASN A 279 -16.67 -18.99 -18.59
CA ASN A 279 -17.20 -20.32 -18.85
C ASN A 279 -18.35 -20.74 -17.89
N LYS A 280 -19.14 -19.78 -17.38
CA LYS A 280 -20.34 -20.05 -16.56
C LYS A 280 -21.59 -20.01 -17.46
N SER A 281 -22.52 -20.95 -17.24
CA SER A 281 -23.69 -21.20 -18.08
C SER A 281 -24.68 -20.04 -18.19
N ASP A 282 -24.70 -19.10 -17.24
CA ASP A 282 -25.79 -18.12 -17.10
C ASP A 282 -25.36 -16.65 -16.99
N SER A 283 -24.06 -16.34 -16.97
CA SER A 283 -23.59 -14.94 -16.99
C SER A 283 -22.22 -14.82 -17.66
N GLN A 284 -22.14 -14.04 -18.74
CA GLN A 284 -20.91 -13.69 -19.46
C GLN A 284 -20.08 -12.61 -18.73
N ALA A 285 -20.11 -12.60 -17.40
CA ALA A 285 -19.56 -11.54 -16.58
C ALA A 285 -18.72 -12.11 -15.45
N PHE A 286 -17.64 -11.40 -15.12
CA PHE A 286 -16.76 -11.77 -14.02
C PHE A 286 -17.39 -11.27 -12.70
N PRO A 287 -17.83 -12.15 -11.80
CA PRO A 287 -18.37 -11.73 -10.50
C PRO A 287 -17.30 -11.00 -9.68
N ILE A 288 -17.69 -9.94 -8.97
CA ILE A 288 -16.82 -9.14 -8.12
C ILE A 288 -17.41 -9.10 -6.71
N ASN A 289 -16.57 -9.40 -5.73
CA ASN A 289 -16.88 -9.20 -4.31
C ASN A 289 -16.20 -7.97 -3.73
N SER A 290 -15.05 -7.57 -4.26
CA SER A 290 -14.39 -6.33 -3.84
C SER A 290 -13.58 -5.70 -4.95
N ILE A 291 -13.44 -4.38 -4.89
CA ILE A 291 -12.58 -3.58 -5.77
C ILE A 291 -11.51 -2.97 -4.89
N GLU A 292 -10.24 -3.13 -5.25
CA GLU A 292 -9.14 -2.47 -4.56
C GLU A 292 -8.46 -1.49 -5.51
N VAL A 293 -8.39 -0.24 -5.11
CA VAL A 293 -7.74 0.85 -5.84
C VAL A 293 -6.48 1.26 -5.08
N ARG A 294 -5.33 1.18 -5.73
CA ARG A 294 -4.01 1.56 -5.17
C ARG A 294 -3.36 2.63 -6.03
N ILE A 295 -2.77 3.62 -5.39
CA ILE A 295 -1.92 4.61 -6.06
C ILE A 295 -0.47 4.18 -5.89
N ASP A 296 0.21 3.90 -7.00
CA ASP A 296 1.62 3.58 -7.05
C ASP A 296 2.41 4.81 -7.51
N TYR A 297 2.75 5.68 -6.56
CA TYR A 297 3.48 6.91 -6.81
C TYR A 297 4.86 6.65 -7.43
N LYS A 298 5.55 5.58 -7.04
CA LYS A 298 6.89 5.24 -7.55
C LYS A 298 6.88 4.99 -9.07
N ASN A 299 5.85 4.30 -9.55
CA ASN A 299 5.71 3.95 -10.96
C ASN A 299 4.70 4.83 -11.71
N HIS A 300 4.20 5.90 -11.07
CA HIS A 300 3.23 6.85 -11.62
C HIS A 300 1.99 6.18 -12.23
N LYS A 301 1.39 5.24 -11.49
CA LYS A 301 0.23 4.49 -11.98
C LYS A 301 -0.87 4.31 -10.94
N LEU A 302 -2.11 4.29 -11.41
CA LEU A 302 -3.28 3.84 -10.65
C LEU A 302 -3.50 2.35 -10.94
N ILE A 303 -3.64 1.54 -9.91
CA ILE A 303 -3.91 0.10 -10.04
C ILE A 303 -5.30 -0.19 -9.45
N ILE A 304 -6.15 -0.84 -10.23
CA ILE A 304 -7.51 -1.21 -9.84
C ILE A 304 -7.65 -2.73 -9.99
N ASP A 305 -7.82 -3.43 -8.89
CA ASP A 305 -8.02 -4.87 -8.82
C ASP A 305 -9.51 -5.19 -8.60
N PHE A 306 -10.14 -5.88 -9.54
CA PHE A 306 -11.49 -6.44 -9.44
C PHE A 306 -11.39 -7.88 -8.94
N LYS A 307 -11.75 -8.11 -7.67
CA LYS A 307 -11.49 -9.36 -6.96
C LYS A 307 -12.77 -10.15 -6.71
N ASN A 308 -12.69 -11.46 -6.92
CA ASN A 308 -13.73 -12.42 -6.55
C ASN A 308 -13.20 -13.40 -5.49
N LYS A 309 -14.04 -13.79 -4.53
CA LYS A 309 -13.67 -14.79 -3.51
C LYS A 309 -13.44 -16.17 -4.15
N GLU A 310 -14.29 -16.51 -5.10
CA GLU A 310 -14.24 -17.78 -5.84
C GLU A 310 -13.44 -17.67 -7.14
N ALA A 311 -12.80 -18.76 -7.52
CA ALA A 311 -12.07 -18.82 -8.78
C ALA A 311 -13.07 -18.99 -9.94
N VAL A 312 -12.90 -18.23 -11.01
CA VAL A 312 -13.76 -18.20 -12.20
C VAL A 312 -12.97 -18.75 -13.38
N ASN A 313 -13.56 -19.69 -14.11
CA ASN A 313 -12.97 -20.20 -15.35
C ASN A 313 -13.25 -19.22 -16.48
N LEU A 314 -12.20 -18.77 -17.15
CA LEU A 314 -12.21 -17.78 -18.21
C LEU A 314 -11.54 -18.37 -19.45
N THR A 315 -12.02 -17.99 -20.62
CA THR A 315 -11.33 -18.20 -21.90
C THR A 315 -10.90 -16.83 -22.41
N LEU A 316 -9.58 -16.66 -22.53
CA LEU A 316 -8.96 -15.51 -23.16
C LEU A 316 -9.01 -15.71 -24.67
N ASN A 317 -9.55 -14.73 -25.38
CA ASN A 317 -9.66 -14.80 -26.83
C ASN A 317 -8.42 -14.22 -27.51
N ASP A 318 -8.26 -14.44 -28.82
CA ASP A 318 -7.06 -14.08 -29.58
C ASP A 318 -6.61 -12.62 -29.39
N ALA A 319 -7.56 -11.70 -29.22
CA ALA A 319 -7.27 -10.28 -28.97
C ALA A 319 -6.46 -10.06 -27.67
N PHE A 320 -6.55 -10.99 -26.73
CA PHE A 320 -5.91 -10.95 -25.42
C PHE A 320 -4.52 -11.62 -25.40
N VAL A 321 -4.35 -12.71 -26.15
CA VAL A 321 -3.19 -13.62 -25.97
C VAL A 321 -2.02 -13.26 -26.89
N MET A 322 -2.18 -12.30 -27.83
CA MET A 322 -1.18 -11.93 -28.86
C MET A 322 -0.63 -13.09 -29.72
N HIS A 323 -1.11 -14.32 -29.47
CA HIS A 323 -0.80 -15.56 -30.14
C HIS A 323 -2.12 -16.22 -30.55
N GLU A 324 -2.14 -16.87 -31.73
CA GLU A 324 -3.32 -17.30 -32.50
C GLU A 324 -4.20 -18.40 -31.85
N LYS A 325 -4.17 -18.57 -30.53
CA LYS A 325 -5.00 -19.56 -29.85
C LYS A 325 -5.60 -19.02 -28.57
N GLU A 326 -6.91 -19.19 -28.46
CA GLU A 326 -7.68 -19.10 -27.23
C GLU A 326 -7.00 -19.88 -26.09
N GLU A 327 -6.99 -19.28 -24.89
CA GLU A 327 -6.43 -19.91 -23.70
C GLU A 327 -7.45 -19.95 -22.57
N THR A 328 -7.72 -21.16 -22.06
CA THR A 328 -8.58 -21.32 -20.88
C THR A 328 -7.75 -21.29 -19.60
N MET A 329 -8.21 -20.51 -18.62
CA MET A 329 -7.56 -20.36 -17.33
C MET A 329 -8.58 -20.17 -16.20
N THR A 330 -8.11 -20.22 -14.96
CA THR A 330 -8.89 -19.84 -13.80
C THR A 330 -8.31 -18.56 -13.21
N SER A 331 -9.17 -17.61 -12.81
CA SER A 331 -8.76 -16.36 -12.17
C SER A 331 -9.65 -16.00 -10.98
N LYS A 332 -9.08 -15.27 -10.02
CA LYS A 332 -9.80 -14.58 -8.95
C LYS A 332 -9.69 -13.06 -9.04
N ASN A 333 -8.88 -12.55 -9.96
CA ASN A 333 -8.55 -11.13 -10.02
C ASN A 333 -8.31 -10.69 -11.47
N ILE A 334 -9.00 -9.62 -11.84
CA ILE A 334 -8.79 -8.87 -13.07
C ILE A 334 -8.28 -7.50 -12.66
N ARG A 335 -7.18 -7.05 -13.27
CA ARG A 335 -6.53 -5.80 -12.93
C ARG A 335 -6.57 -4.82 -14.09
N LEU A 336 -6.79 -3.57 -13.76
CA LEU A 336 -6.60 -2.42 -14.63
C LEU A 336 -5.43 -1.60 -14.07
N GLU A 337 -4.44 -1.29 -14.90
CA GLU A 337 -3.39 -0.31 -14.58
C GLU A 337 -3.53 0.88 -15.53
N VAL A 338 -3.59 2.08 -14.95
CA VAL A 338 -3.67 3.35 -15.69
C VAL A 338 -2.38 4.10 -15.44
N SER A 339 -1.65 4.41 -16.51
CA SER A 339 -0.47 5.28 -16.48
C SER A 339 -0.64 6.42 -17.47
N GLU A 340 0.26 7.39 -17.45
CA GLU A 340 0.23 8.48 -18.43
C GLU A 340 0.51 7.98 -19.85
N SER A 341 1.30 6.92 -20.01
CA SER A 341 1.70 6.39 -21.31
C SER A 341 0.77 5.34 -21.88
N ASP A 342 0.12 4.54 -21.02
CA ASP A 342 -0.69 3.40 -21.45
C ASP A 342 -1.76 3.04 -20.42
N LEU A 343 -2.69 2.22 -20.88
CA LEU A 343 -3.65 1.54 -20.04
C LEU A 343 -3.51 0.04 -20.27
N LYS A 344 -3.42 -0.73 -19.18
CA LYS A 344 -3.23 -2.19 -19.23
C LYS A 344 -4.37 -2.89 -18.53
N PHE A 345 -5.03 -3.78 -19.24
CA PHE A 345 -5.99 -4.70 -18.66
C PHE A 345 -5.35 -6.08 -18.52
N GLN A 346 -5.42 -6.66 -17.33
CA GLN A 346 -4.66 -7.84 -16.96
C GLN A 346 -5.58 -8.91 -16.36
N VAL A 347 -5.39 -10.16 -16.78
CA VAL A 347 -6.04 -11.32 -16.16
C VAL A 347 -4.98 -12.11 -15.41
N ILE A 348 -5.16 -12.20 -14.09
CA ILE A 348 -4.17 -12.82 -13.20
C ILE A 348 -4.57 -14.26 -12.96
N LYS A 349 -3.69 -15.20 -13.36
CA LYS A 349 -3.93 -16.63 -13.17
C LYS A 349 -3.97 -16.98 -11.68
N PHE A 350 -4.99 -17.74 -11.30
CA PHE A 350 -5.08 -18.33 -9.97
C PHE A 350 -4.57 -19.76 -10.00
N SER A 351 -3.51 -20.03 -9.23
CA SER A 351 -2.93 -21.37 -9.07
C SER A 351 -2.98 -21.79 -7.60
N PRO A 352 -3.90 -22.69 -7.18
CA PRO A 352 -4.07 -23.06 -5.77
C PRO A 352 -2.89 -23.86 -5.18
N HIS A 353 -1.99 -24.38 -6.03
CA HIS A 353 -0.94 -25.32 -5.63
C HIS A 353 0.48 -24.87 -6.00
N GLN A 354 0.68 -23.63 -6.46
CA GLN A 354 1.97 -23.15 -6.95
C GLN A 354 2.22 -21.69 -6.54
N ASN A 355 3.31 -21.43 -5.81
CA ASN A 355 3.98 -20.12 -5.69
C ASN A 355 4.85 -19.84 -6.94
N ILE A 356 4.38 -20.22 -8.13
CA ILE A 356 5.10 -19.91 -9.38
C ILE A 356 4.65 -18.52 -9.83
N ASP A 357 5.59 -17.73 -10.34
CA ASP A 357 5.37 -16.41 -10.95
C ASP A 357 4.00 -16.36 -11.64
N ASN A 358 3.02 -15.74 -10.95
CA ASN A 358 1.69 -15.46 -11.48
C ASN A 358 1.85 -14.36 -12.54
N LYS A 359 2.49 -14.68 -13.67
CA LYS A 359 2.63 -13.72 -14.76
C LYS A 359 1.21 -13.41 -15.26
N PRO A 360 0.78 -12.15 -15.16
CA PRO A 360 -0.52 -11.77 -15.70
C PRO A 360 -0.50 -11.91 -17.22
N TYR A 361 -1.64 -12.28 -17.80
CA TYR A 361 -1.89 -12.04 -19.21
C TYR A 361 -2.25 -10.56 -19.34
N VAL A 362 -1.58 -9.83 -20.23
CA VAL A 362 -1.68 -8.37 -20.31
C VAL A 362 -2.15 -7.96 -21.70
N LEU A 363 -3.28 -7.27 -21.75
CA LEU A 363 -3.80 -6.56 -22.90
C LEU A 363 -3.49 -5.06 -22.74
N ILE A 364 -2.76 -4.49 -23.70
CA ILE A 364 -2.49 -3.04 -23.76
C ILE A 364 -3.61 -2.39 -24.57
N LEU A 365 -4.26 -1.41 -23.97
CA LEU A 365 -5.39 -0.67 -24.52
C LEU A 365 -4.90 0.75 -24.81
N ASN A 366 -4.65 1.04 -26.09
CA ASN A 366 -4.12 2.33 -26.55
C ASN A 366 -5.22 3.31 -26.91
#